data_AF-A0A915D5W9-F1
#
_entry.id   AF-A0A915D5W9-F1
#
_cell.length_a   1.000
_cell.length_b   1.000
_cell.length_c   1.000
_cell.angle_alpha   90.00
_cell.angle_beta   90.00
_cell.angle_gamma   90.00
#
_symmetry.space_group_name_H-M   'P 1'
#
loop_
_entity.id
_entity.type
_entity.pdbx_description
1 polymer ?
#
loop_
_entity_poly.entity_id
_entity_poly.type
_entity_poly.pdbx_seq_one_letter_code
_entity_poly.pdbx_strand_id
1 'polypeptide(L)'
;MIVFPEVQTKMQEELDRKIGDNEQGTKRVTLADRAKLPYTNAVISESQRLCNLLPMNLSHKATKDVEIGGFKIAKGTVIVPNISNVLYDDKLQILILEEPLDNRRTAIQPRSTIVLRKPSTT
;
A
#
# COMPACT_ATOMS: atom_id res chain seq x y z
N MET A 1 12.37 -4.49 5.26
CA MET A 1 13.69 -3.82 5.35
C MET A 1 14.82 -4.84 5.45
N ILE A 2 14.98 -5.59 6.56
CA ILE A 2 16.08 -6.58 6.69
C ILE A 2 16.09 -7.63 5.56
N VAL A 3 14.91 -8.05 5.10
CA VAL A 3 14.76 -9.03 4.00
C VAL A 3 15.05 -8.44 2.61
N PHE A 4 14.97 -7.12 2.45
CA PHE A 4 15.10 -6.38 1.18
C PHE A 4 15.98 -5.15 1.40
N PRO A 5 17.30 -5.32 1.59
CA PRO A 5 18.21 -4.22 1.90
C PRO A 5 18.26 -3.17 0.78
N GLU A 6 18.10 -3.56 -0.47
CA GLU A 6 18.06 -2.66 -1.64
C GLU A 6 16.88 -1.68 -1.59
N VAL A 7 15.72 -2.13 -1.11
CA VAL A 7 14.55 -1.27 -0.90
C VAL A 7 14.83 -0.27 0.21
N GLN A 8 15.53 -0.69 1.26
CA GLN A 8 15.92 0.17 2.37
C GLN A 8 16.92 1.25 1.92
N THR A 9 17.95 0.89 1.18
CA THR A 9 18.95 1.85 0.66
C THR A 9 18.28 2.91 -0.21
N LYS A 10 17.45 2.51 -1.16
CA LYS A 10 16.73 3.45 -2.05
C LYS A 10 15.77 4.38 -1.29
N MET A 11 15.15 3.89 -0.23
CA MET A 11 14.30 4.70 0.64
C MET A 11 15.13 5.73 1.42
N GLN A 12 16.30 5.34 1.93
CA GLN A 12 17.22 6.23 2.62
C GLN A 12 17.75 7.33 1.68
N GLU A 13 18.14 6.98 0.46
CA GLU A 13 18.55 7.94 -0.56
C GLU A 13 17.47 8.98 -0.87
N GLU A 14 16.19 8.57 -0.95
CA GLU A 14 15.08 9.50 -1.14
C GLU A 14 14.94 10.46 0.06
N LEU A 15 15.03 9.93 1.29
CA LEU A 15 14.94 10.71 2.52
C LEU A 15 16.07 11.73 2.61
N ASP A 16 17.31 11.29 2.40
CA ASP A 16 18.48 12.15 2.46
C ASP A 16 18.40 13.25 1.39
N ARG A 17 18.02 12.90 0.16
CA ARG A 17 17.89 13.88 -0.93
C ARG A 17 16.75 14.89 -0.73
N LYS A 18 15.62 14.49 -0.15
CA LYS A 18 14.41 15.33 -0.08
C LYS A 18 14.28 16.09 1.23
N ILE A 19 14.89 15.58 2.30
CA ILE A 19 14.74 16.07 3.67
C ILE A 19 16.09 16.44 4.30
N GLY A 20 17.19 15.80 3.88
CA GLY A 20 18.48 15.81 4.56
C GLY A 20 19.27 17.13 4.55
N ASP A 21 18.86 18.12 3.76
CA ASP A 21 19.57 19.40 3.66
C ASP A 21 18.91 20.50 4.50
N ASN A 22 19.44 20.69 5.70
CA ASN A 22 19.35 21.95 6.42
C ASN A 22 20.60 22.16 7.29
N GLU A 23 21.12 23.39 7.25
CA GLU A 23 22.39 23.85 7.84
C GLU A 23 22.51 23.66 9.38
N GLN A 24 21.48 23.12 10.05
CA GLN A 24 21.45 22.90 11.51
C GLN A 24 21.26 21.43 11.93
N GLY A 25 21.49 20.46 11.03
CA GLY A 25 21.46 19.02 11.33
C GLY A 25 20.16 18.31 10.91
N THR A 26 20.10 16.99 11.13
CA THR A 26 19.04 16.09 10.62
C THR A 26 17.64 16.60 10.98
N LYS A 27 16.93 17.17 10.01
CA LYS A 27 15.52 17.56 10.16
C LYS A 27 14.69 16.33 10.54
N ARG A 28 13.85 16.48 11.58
CA ARG A 28 12.83 15.47 11.89
C ARG A 28 11.79 15.42 10.77
N VAL A 29 11.52 14.21 10.26
CA VAL A 29 10.47 13.98 9.27
C VAL A 29 9.11 14.31 9.88
N THR A 30 8.30 15.09 9.17
CA THR A 30 6.94 15.45 9.58
C THR A 30 5.90 14.96 8.57
N LEU A 31 4.61 14.98 8.94
CA LEU A 31 3.53 14.64 8.00
C LEU A 31 3.47 15.59 6.78
N ALA A 32 3.93 16.84 6.93
CA ALA A 32 3.99 17.79 5.82
C ALA A 32 5.00 17.36 4.73
N ASP A 33 6.00 16.56 5.09
CA ASP A 33 7.00 16.07 4.16
C ASP A 33 6.51 14.87 3.34
N ARG A 34 5.34 14.29 3.69
CA ARG A 34 4.77 13.11 3.02
C ARG A 34 4.67 13.28 1.50
N ALA A 35 4.24 14.44 1.02
CA ALA A 35 4.09 14.70 -0.41
C ALA A 35 5.43 14.68 -1.18
N LYS A 36 6.56 14.88 -0.47
CA LYS A 36 7.91 14.92 -1.06
C LYS A 36 8.57 13.54 -1.14
N LEU A 37 7.96 12.52 -0.52
CA LEU A 37 8.52 11.18 -0.33
C LEU A 37 7.67 10.11 -1.05
N PRO A 38 7.51 10.18 -2.38
CA PRO A 38 6.68 9.25 -3.14
C PRO A 38 7.11 7.78 -2.98
N TYR A 39 8.42 7.49 -2.98
CA TYR A 39 8.94 6.13 -2.87
C TYR A 39 8.77 5.56 -1.46
N THR A 40 9.03 6.37 -0.43
CA THR A 40 8.81 5.99 0.97
C THR A 40 7.33 5.69 1.23
N ASN A 41 6.41 6.52 0.73
CA ASN A 41 4.97 6.25 0.82
C ASN A 41 4.60 4.93 0.14
N ALA A 42 5.15 4.71 -1.04
CA ALA A 42 4.99 3.49 -1.81
C ALA A 42 5.42 2.24 -1.02
N VAL A 43 6.61 2.26 -0.42
CA VAL A 43 7.14 1.16 0.41
C VAL A 43 6.26 0.93 1.65
N ILE A 44 5.79 1.98 2.31
CA ILE A 44 4.89 1.86 3.47
C ILE A 44 3.57 1.20 3.06
N SER A 45 2.95 1.66 1.97
CA SER A 45 1.69 1.09 1.48
C SER A 45 1.86 -0.37 1.07
N GLU A 46 2.96 -0.72 0.41
CA GLU A 46 3.23 -2.11 0.02
C GLU A 46 3.53 -3.00 1.24
N SER A 47 4.23 -2.46 2.24
CA SER A 47 4.45 -3.15 3.51
C SER A 47 3.12 -3.45 4.21
N GLN A 48 2.17 -2.50 4.22
CA GLN A 48 0.83 -2.71 4.77
C GLN A 48 0.06 -3.79 3.99
N ARG A 49 0.14 -3.77 2.66
CA ARG A 49 -0.49 -4.78 1.78
C ARG A 49 0.05 -6.18 2.06
N LEU A 50 1.36 -6.33 2.12
CA LEU A 50 2.03 -7.62 2.39
C LEU A 50 1.82 -8.12 3.81
N CYS A 51 1.78 -7.21 4.79
CA CYS A 51 1.57 -7.56 6.18
C CYS A 51 0.16 -8.11 6.40
N ASN A 52 -0.86 -7.53 5.74
CA ASN A 52 -2.24 -8.01 5.75
C ASN A 52 -2.71 -8.44 7.15
N LEU A 53 -2.48 -7.56 8.14
CA LEU A 53 -2.60 -7.89 9.57
C LEU A 53 -3.97 -8.40 9.99
N LEU A 54 -5.03 -7.91 9.34
CA LEU A 54 -6.42 -8.30 9.59
C LEU A 54 -7.05 -8.79 8.28
N PRO A 55 -6.82 -10.05 7.88
CA PRO A 55 -7.32 -10.61 6.64
C PRO A 55 -8.85 -10.53 6.51
N MET A 56 -9.52 -10.91 7.61
CA MET A 56 -10.93 -10.63 7.85
C MET A 56 -10.99 -9.42 8.77
N ASN A 57 -11.54 -8.33 8.26
CA ASN A 57 -11.70 -7.11 9.05
C ASN A 57 -12.69 -7.33 10.20
N LEU A 58 -12.83 -6.31 11.04
CA LEU A 58 -13.85 -6.29 12.07
C LEU A 58 -15.25 -6.47 11.49
N SER A 59 -16.08 -7.19 12.24
CA SER A 59 -17.49 -7.39 11.89
C SER A 59 -18.24 -6.05 11.90
N HIS A 60 -18.93 -5.76 10.81
CA HIS A 60 -19.87 -4.65 10.69
C HIS A 60 -21.32 -5.18 10.75
N LYS A 61 -22.29 -4.28 10.91
CA LYS A 61 -23.72 -4.63 10.92
C LYS A 61 -24.51 -3.67 10.05
N ALA A 62 -25.38 -4.20 9.19
CA ALA A 62 -26.26 -3.39 8.36
C ALA A 62 -27.23 -2.57 9.24
N THR A 63 -27.21 -1.24 9.11
CA THR A 63 -28.04 -0.35 9.93
C THR A 63 -29.47 -0.20 9.41
N LYS A 64 -29.67 -0.52 8.13
CA LYS A 64 -30.95 -0.54 7.40
C LYS A 64 -30.88 -1.61 6.32
N ASP A 65 -32.04 -1.93 5.74
CA ASP A 65 -32.10 -2.77 4.54
C ASP A 65 -31.34 -2.08 3.40
N VAL A 66 -30.48 -2.83 2.71
CA VAL A 66 -29.65 -2.32 1.61
C VAL A 66 -29.57 -3.36 0.51
N GLU A 67 -29.49 -2.91 -0.74
CA GLU A 67 -29.24 -3.77 -1.89
C GLU A 67 -27.83 -3.50 -2.43
N ILE A 68 -27.01 -4.54 -2.55
CA ILE A 68 -25.64 -4.47 -3.05
C ILE A 68 -25.47 -5.53 -4.14
N GLY A 69 -25.15 -5.11 -5.38
CA GLY A 69 -24.93 -6.04 -6.49
C GLY A 69 -26.13 -6.94 -6.81
N GLY A 70 -27.36 -6.46 -6.56
CA GLY A 70 -28.60 -7.23 -6.71
C GLY A 70 -28.97 -8.12 -5.51
N PHE A 71 -28.13 -8.15 -4.47
CA PHE A 71 -28.41 -8.89 -3.23
C PHE A 71 -29.03 -7.99 -2.17
N LYS A 72 -30.19 -8.40 -1.65
CA LYS A 72 -30.86 -7.72 -0.54
C LYS A 72 -30.27 -8.16 0.80
N ILE A 73 -29.73 -7.22 1.55
CA ILE A 73 -29.15 -7.40 2.88
C ILE A 73 -30.10 -6.74 3.87
N ALA A 74 -30.68 -7.52 4.76
CA ALA A 74 -31.60 -7.03 5.78
C ALA A 74 -30.86 -6.23 6.86
N LYS A 75 -31.59 -5.30 7.48
CA LYS A 75 -31.15 -4.60 8.68
C LYS A 75 -30.76 -5.62 9.74
N GLY A 76 -29.57 -5.42 10.28
CA GLY A 76 -29.05 -6.23 11.37
C GLY A 76 -28.17 -7.41 10.94
N THR A 77 -28.07 -7.68 9.63
CA THR A 77 -27.11 -8.67 9.13
C THR A 77 -25.67 -8.27 9.47
N VAL A 78 -24.90 -9.22 9.99
CA VAL A 78 -23.47 -9.05 10.26
C VAL A 78 -22.70 -9.27 8.97
N ILE A 79 -21.77 -8.36 8.67
CA ILE A 79 -20.94 -8.36 7.47
C ILE A 79 -19.49 -8.43 7.92
N VAL A 80 -18.76 -9.43 7.47
CA VAL A 80 -17.31 -9.56 7.73
C VAL A 80 -16.57 -9.31 6.42
N PRO A 81 -15.90 -8.15 6.26
CA PRO A 81 -15.15 -7.85 5.06
C PRO A 81 -13.90 -8.73 4.96
N ASN A 82 -13.71 -9.40 3.83
CA ASN A 82 -12.43 -10.02 3.51
C ASN A 82 -11.56 -9.00 2.76
N ILE A 83 -10.68 -8.32 3.50
CA ILE A 83 -9.78 -7.31 2.96
C ILE A 83 -8.68 -7.97 2.11
N SER A 84 -8.25 -9.17 2.46
CA SER A 84 -7.19 -9.87 1.72
C SER A 84 -7.55 -10.07 0.26
N ASN A 85 -8.81 -10.41 -0.04
CA ASN A 85 -9.25 -10.54 -1.42
C ASN A 85 -9.02 -9.27 -2.22
N VAL A 86 -9.24 -8.09 -1.63
CA VAL A 86 -9.01 -6.80 -2.28
C VAL A 86 -7.52 -6.50 -2.41
N LEU A 87 -6.72 -6.76 -1.36
CA LEU A 87 -5.28 -6.49 -1.35
C LEU A 87 -4.47 -7.40 -2.30
N TYR A 88 -5.01 -8.58 -2.62
CA TYR A 88 -4.38 -9.56 -3.52
C TYR A 88 -5.09 -9.67 -4.88
N ASP A 89 -6.12 -8.88 -5.17
CA ASP A 89 -6.75 -8.86 -6.50
C ASP A 89 -5.83 -8.21 -7.53
N ASP A 90 -5.36 -8.99 -8.50
CA ASP A 90 -4.47 -8.54 -9.59
C ASP A 90 -5.05 -7.38 -10.40
N LYS A 91 -6.39 -7.23 -10.45
CA LYS A 91 -7.07 -6.12 -11.16
C LYS A 91 -7.05 -4.82 -10.37
N LEU A 92 -6.93 -4.90 -9.04
CA LEU A 92 -6.91 -3.76 -8.13
C LEU A 92 -5.50 -3.42 -7.64
N GLN A 93 -4.54 -4.33 -7.85
CA GLN A 93 -3.13 -4.08 -7.59
C GLN A 93 -2.61 -2.97 -8.53
N ILE A 94 -2.50 -1.77 -7.99
CA ILE A 94 -1.60 -0.75 -8.56
C ILE A 94 -0.19 -1.25 -8.21
N LEU A 95 0.53 -1.79 -9.20
CA LEU A 95 1.93 -2.15 -9.03
C LEU A 95 2.70 -0.88 -8.65
N ILE A 96 3.09 -0.82 -7.39
CA ILE A 96 3.99 0.16 -6.81
C ILE A 96 5.36 -0.52 -6.79
N LEU A 97 6.42 0.24 -7.05
CA LEU A 97 7.80 -0.20 -7.30
C LEU A 97 8.10 -0.47 -8.79
N GLU A 98 8.06 0.61 -9.60
CA GLU A 98 9.23 0.95 -10.43
C GLU A 98 9.20 2.38 -11.00
N GLU A 99 8.05 3.05 -11.13
CA GLU A 99 7.98 4.35 -11.84
C GLU A 99 7.44 5.53 -10.99
N PRO A 100 7.91 6.77 -11.23
CA PRO A 100 7.49 7.98 -10.51
C PRO A 100 6.00 8.31 -10.72
N LEU A 101 5.38 8.82 -9.66
CA LEU A 101 3.94 9.14 -9.55
C LEU A 101 3.44 10.28 -10.47
N ASP A 102 4.26 10.82 -11.37
CA ASP A 102 3.90 12.00 -12.17
C ASP A 102 3.07 11.68 -13.44
N ASN A 103 2.90 10.40 -13.77
CA ASN A 103 2.32 10.02 -15.07
C ASN A 103 1.28 8.89 -15.02
N ARG A 104 0.19 9.04 -14.25
CA ARG A 104 -0.96 8.12 -14.35
C ARG A 104 -2.32 8.82 -14.36
N ARG A 105 -2.59 9.53 -15.46
CA ARG A 105 -3.87 9.34 -16.18
C ARG A 105 -3.55 8.37 -17.32
N THR A 106 -4.41 7.40 -17.59
CA THR A 106 -4.30 6.43 -18.70
C THR A 106 -3.09 5.50 -18.70
N ALA A 107 -3.22 4.31 -18.10
CA ALA A 107 -2.82 3.04 -18.72
C ALA A 107 -3.10 1.88 -17.74
N ILE A 108 -4.22 1.18 -17.98
CA ILE A 108 -4.36 -0.21 -17.60
C ILE A 108 -3.52 -0.99 -18.63
N GLN A 109 -2.30 -1.39 -18.26
CA GLN A 109 -1.49 -2.34 -19.05
C GLN A 109 -0.82 -3.31 -18.07
N PRO A 110 -1.05 -4.63 -18.21
CA PRO A 110 -0.42 -5.63 -17.38
C PRO A 110 0.91 -6.04 -18.01
N ARG A 111 2.04 -5.41 -17.68
CA ARG A 111 3.36 -5.92 -18.09
C ARG A 111 4.46 -5.67 -17.07
N SER A 112 5.30 -6.70 -16.96
CA SER A 112 6.53 -6.89 -16.18
C SER A 112 6.40 -6.76 -14.66
N THR A 113 5.87 -7.83 -14.10
CA THR A 113 6.11 -8.38 -12.78
C THR A 113 7.55 -8.17 -12.25
N ILE A 114 7.70 -7.38 -11.19
CA ILE A 114 8.72 -7.63 -10.16
C ILE A 114 7.98 -8.20 -8.95
N VAL A 115 7.95 -9.53 -8.88
CA VAL A 115 7.55 -10.22 -7.64
C VAL A 115 8.70 -10.03 -6.66
N LEU A 116 8.47 -9.33 -5.54
CA LEU A 116 9.28 -9.55 -4.35
C LEU A 116 9.03 -11.00 -3.89
N ARG A 117 9.75 -11.96 -4.48
CA ARG A 117 9.68 -13.36 -4.06
C ARG A 117 10.24 -13.40 -2.64
N LYS A 118 9.46 -13.95 -1.71
CA LYS A 118 9.99 -14.31 -0.38
C LYS A 118 11.27 -15.12 -0.58
N PRO A 119 12.36 -14.85 0.16
CA PRO A 119 13.52 -15.72 0.11
C PRO A 119 13.08 -17.12 0.51
N SER A 120 13.45 -18.11 -0.30
CA SER A 120 13.24 -19.53 -0.01
C SER A 120 13.95 -19.86 1.30
N THR A 121 13.20 -20.11 2.35
CA THR A 121 13.69 -20.75 3.57
C THR A 121 14.30 -22.09 3.19
N THR A 122 15.61 -22.23 3.42
CA THR A 122 16.33 -23.51 3.49
C THR A 122 16.21 -24.04 4.90
#